data_AF-C7DBD9-F1
#
_entry.id   AF-C7DBD9-F1
#
_cell.length_a   1.000
_cell.length_b   1.000
_cell.length_c   1.000
_cell.angle_alpha   90.00
_cell.angle_beta   90.00
_cell.angle_gamma   90.00
#
_symmetry.space_group_name_H-M   'P 1'
#
loop_
_entity.id
_entity.type
_entity.pdbx_description
1 polymer ?
#
loop_
_entity_poly.entity_id
_entity_poly.type
_entity_poly.pdbx_seq_one_letter_code
_entity_poly.pdbx_strand_id
1 'polypeptide(L)' 'MLNFIKNFKNDEDGAVTVDWVVLTAAIVGLGIAVLTSVSGGTTSLADKISGELATMTVATY' A
#
# COMPACT_ATOMS: atom_id res chain seq x y z
N MET A 1 -9.23 14.02 -29.74
CA MET A 1 -8.56 13.21 -28.69
C MET A 1 -7.65 12.12 -29.25
N LEU A 2 -8.08 11.34 -30.24
CA LEU A 2 -7.23 10.31 -30.86
C LEU A 2 -5.89 10.82 -31.42
N ASN A 3 -5.83 12.07 -31.89
CA ASN A 3 -4.60 12.69 -32.41
C ASN A 3 -3.62 13.13 -31.30
N PHE A 4 -4.11 13.47 -30.11
CA PHE A 4 -3.25 13.79 -28.97
C PHE A 4 -2.51 12.54 -28.48
N ILE A 5 -3.20 11.41 -28.42
CA ILE A 5 -2.62 10.10 -28.07
C ILE A 5 -1.62 9.61 -29.14
N LYS A 6 -1.86 9.92 -30.42
CA LYS A 6 -0.93 9.57 -31.52
C LYS A 6 0.35 10.40 -31.50
N ASN A 7 0.28 11.71 -31.22
CA ASN A 7 1.45 12.57 -31.10
C ASN A 7 2.24 12.29 -29.81
N PHE A 8 1.55 12.01 -28.70
CA PHE A 8 2.18 11.62 -27.44
C PHE A 8 3.02 10.34 -27.56
N LYS A 9 2.61 9.40 -28.44
CA LYS A 9 3.36 8.17 -28.72
C LYS A 9 4.56 8.37 -29.66
N ASN A 10 4.68 9.54 -30.29
CA ASN A 10 5.71 9.87 -31.27
C ASN A 10 6.73 10.91 -30.77
N ASP A 11 6.51 11.50 -29.59
CA ASP A 11 7.46 12.38 -28.90
C ASP A 11 8.23 11.56 -27.84
N GLU A 12 9.49 11.24 -28.11
CA GLU A 12 10.35 10.47 -27.19
C GLU A 12 10.53 11.18 -25.82
N ASP A 13 10.49 12.51 -25.78
CA ASP A 13 10.54 13.29 -24.54
C ASP A 13 9.26 13.12 -23.69
N GLY A 14 8.10 12.92 -24.33
CA GLY A 14 6.84 12.67 -23.65
C GLY A 14 6.79 11.28 -23.00
N ALA A 15 7.36 10.28 -23.66
CA ALA A 15 7.40 8.90 -23.16
C ALA A 15 8.16 8.79 -21.82
N VAL A 16 9.26 9.52 -21.66
CA VAL A 16 10.05 9.55 -20.41
C VAL A 16 9.29 10.21 -19.26
N THR A 17 8.49 11.24 -19.57
CA THR A 17 7.66 11.92 -18.55
C THR A 17 6.42 11.14 -18.13
N VAL A 18 5.99 10.13 -18.89
CA VAL A 18 4.89 9.24 -18.49
C VAL A 18 5.37 7.95 -17.83
N ASP A 19 6.58 7.48 -18.15
CA ASP A 19 7.16 6.32 -17.47
C ASP A 19 7.36 6.56 -15.96
N TRP A 20 7.91 7.70 -15.55
CA TRP A 20 8.11 7.98 -14.11
C TRP A 20 6.79 8.10 -13.32
N VAL A 21 5.71 8.55 -13.97
CA VAL A 21 4.38 8.61 -13.35
C VAL A 21 3.79 7.21 -13.21
N VAL A 22 3.93 6.36 -14.22
CA VAL A 22 3.43 4.98 -14.18
C VAL A 22 4.18 4.16 -13.12
N LEU A 23 5.50 4.32 -13.02
CA LEU A 23 6.32 3.65 -12.01
C LEU A 23 5.96 4.09 -10.58
N THR A 24 5.79 5.39 -10.34
CA THR A 24 5.40 5.89 -9.02
C THR A 24 3.97 5.47 -8.65
N ALA A 25 3.03 5.50 -9.61
CA ALA A 25 1.68 4.99 -9.41
C ALA A 25 1.67 3.49 -9.04
N ALA A 26 2.52 2.69 -9.67
CA ALA A 26 2.68 1.28 -9.34
C ALA A 26 3.22 1.09 -7.90
N ILE A 27 4.24 1.86 -7.49
CA ILE A 27 4.79 1.81 -6.13
C ILE A 27 3.73 2.21 -5.09
N VAL A 28 2.95 3.26 -5.36
CA VAL A 28 1.84 3.68 -4.48
C VAL A 28 0.80 2.57 -4.36
N GLY A 29 0.42 1.93 -5.46
CA GLY A 29 -0.50 0.79 -5.46
C GLY A 29 0.02 -0.40 -4.63
N LEU A 30 1.31 -0.73 -4.76
CA LEU A 30 1.97 -1.76 -3.94
C LEU A 30 1.97 -1.37 -2.46
N GLY A 31 2.22 -0.11 -2.13
CA GLY A 31 2.17 0.39 -0.75
C GLY A 31 0.80 0.22 -0.10
N ILE A 32 -0.27 0.53 -0.83
CA ILE A 32 -1.65 0.30 -0.38
C ILE A 32 -1.89 -1.20 -0.12
N ALA A 33 -1.47 -2.08 -1.05
CA ALA A 33 -1.62 -3.52 -0.89
C ALA A 33 -0.88 -4.05 0.36
N VAL A 34 0.34 -3.58 0.62
CA VAL A 34 1.11 -3.94 1.82
C VAL A 34 0.41 -3.48 3.09
N LEU A 35 -0.09 -2.24 3.13
CA LEU A 35 -0.79 -1.71 4.31
C LEU A 35 -2.05 -2.53 4.65
N THR A 36 -2.82 -2.95 3.64
CA THR A 36 -3.98 -3.82 3.87
C THR A 36 -3.59 -5.19 4.42
N SER A 37 -2.45 -5.73 3.98
CA SER A 37 -1.96 -7.04 4.43
C SER A 37 -1.43 -7.00 5.87
N VAL A 38 -0.69 -5.94 6.21
CA VAL A 38 -0.07 -5.76 7.54
C VAL A 38 -1.14 -5.41 8.59
N SER A 39 -2.02 -4.44 8.30
CA SER A 39 -3.01 -3.95 9.27
C SER A 39 -3.93 -5.04 9.82
N GLY A 40 -4.37 -5.99 8.98
CA GLY A 40 -5.18 -7.12 9.43
C GLY A 40 -4.42 -8.04 10.39
N GLY A 41 -3.16 -8.38 10.06
CA GLY A 41 -2.31 -9.20 10.91
C GLY A 41 -1.98 -8.52 12.25
N THR A 42 -1.68 -7.21 12.24
CA THR A 42 -1.39 -6.44 13.44
C THR A 42 -2.62 -6.32 14.34
N THR A 43 -3.81 -6.09 13.77
CA THR A 43 -5.08 -6.03 14.53
C THR A 43 -5.36 -7.36 15.20
N SER A 44 -5.27 -8.47 14.47
CA SER A 44 -5.50 -9.81 15.04
C SER A 44 -4.53 -10.14 16.17
N LEU A 45 -3.25 -9.75 16.04
CA LEU A 45 -2.27 -9.92 17.12
C LEU A 45 -2.60 -9.04 18.34
N ALA A 46 -2.99 -7.78 18.11
CA ALA A 46 -3.41 -6.89 19.18
C ALA A 46 -4.61 -7.46 19.95
N ASP A 47 -5.63 -7.97 19.25
CA ASP A 47 -6.81 -8.59 19.85
C ASP A 47 -6.44 -9.80 20.72
N LYS A 48 -5.51 -10.65 20.23
CA LYS A 48 -5.00 -11.78 21.01
C LYS A 48 -4.29 -11.32 22.29
N ILE A 49 -3.40 -10.33 22.18
CA ILE A 49 -2.68 -9.77 23.34
C ILE A 49 -3.68 -9.18 24.35
N SER A 50 -4.66 -8.41 23.90
CA SER A 50 -5.70 -7.85 24.76
C SER A 50 -6.54 -8.95 25.43
N GLY A 51 -6.85 -10.03 24.73
CA GLY A 51 -7.54 -11.19 25.27
C GLY A 51 -6.75 -11.88 26.38
N GLU A 52 -5.46 -12.17 26.13
CA GLU A 52 -4.57 -12.74 27.14
C GLU A 52 -4.43 -11.81 28.35
N LEU A 53 -4.25 -10.51 28.14
CA LEU A 53 -4.13 -9.55 29.25
C LEU A 53 -5.41 -9.48 30.10
N ALA A 54 -6.59 -9.65 29.49
CA ALA A 54 -7.86 -9.67 30.20
C ALA A 54 -8.04 -10.93 31.07
N THR A 55 -7.45 -12.06 30.68
CA THR A 55 -7.50 -13.32 31.44
C THR A 55 -6.36 -13.44 32.45
N MET A 56 -5.29 -12.65 32.28
CA MET A 56 -4.19 -12.57 33.24
C MET A 56 -4.69 -12.08 34.61
N THR A 57 -4.58 -12.95 35.62
CA THR A 57 -4.82 -12.57 37.01
C THR A 57 -3.55 -11.98 37.59
N VAL A 58 -3.63 -10.77 38.15
CA VAL A 58 -2.47 -10.13 38.83
C VAL A 58 -2.13 -10.95 40.07
N ALA A 59 -0.95 -11.57 40.06
CA ALA A 59 -0.42 -12.27 41.22
C ALA A 59 -0.26 -11.25 42.36
N THR A 60 -1.16 -11.33 43.33
CA THR A 60 -1.10 -10.52 44.55
C THR A 60 -0.33 -11.35 45.56
N TYR A 61 0.92 -10.95 45.83
CA TYR A 61 1.79 -11.54 46.84
C TYR A 61 1.55 -10.91 48.21
#